data_AF-A0A2N3VFI0-F1
#
_entry.id   AF-A0A2N3VFI0-F1
#
_cell.length_a   1.000
_cell.length_b   1.000
_cell.length_c   1.000
_cell.angle_alpha   90.00
_cell.angle_beta   90.00
_cell.angle_gamma   90.00
#
_symmetry.space_group_name_H-M   'P 1'
#
loop_
_entity.id
_entity.type
_entity.pdbx_description
1 polymer ?
#
loop_
_entity_poly.entity_id
_entity_poly.type
_entity_poly.pdbx_seq_one_letter_code
_entity_poly.pdbx_strand_id
1 'polypeptide(L)'
;MTDTNETHTTLTGAAPALIRALRQAAEAAEHNGRAWFGVEDVLAVLLDESKSALRHYAAQQGLVDKVDAVSDLAQSIVPGSASGASTPAAPVGVEFTITGPDAAELEASIRA
;
A
#
# COMPACT_ATOMS: atom_id res chain seq x y z
N MET A 1 -9.68 28.57 12.19
CA MET A 1 -9.61 27.47 11.21
C MET A 1 -8.45 26.61 11.64
N THR A 2 -8.66 25.32 11.86
CA THR A 2 -7.55 24.39 12.09
C THR A 2 -6.93 24.11 10.73
N ASP A 3 -5.79 24.74 10.47
CA ASP A 3 -5.04 24.51 9.24
C ASP A 3 -4.54 23.07 9.23
N THR A 4 -5.06 22.26 8.31
CA THR A 4 -4.68 20.86 8.15
C THR A 4 -3.81 20.73 6.92
N ASN A 5 -2.75 19.94 7.03
CA ASN A 5 -1.86 19.69 5.89
C ASN A 5 -2.53 18.75 4.88
N GLU A 6 -2.30 19.00 3.60
CA GLU A 6 -2.77 18.16 2.50
C GLU A 6 -1.63 17.93 1.51
N THR A 7 -1.57 16.71 0.97
CA THR A 7 -0.60 16.33 -0.07
C THR A 7 -1.33 15.61 -1.18
N HIS A 8 -1.03 15.96 -2.43
CA HIS A 8 -1.60 15.33 -3.62
C HIS A 8 -0.50 14.90 -4.59
N THR A 9 -0.66 13.75 -5.25
CA THR A 9 0.26 13.25 -6.28
C THR A 9 -0.52 12.49 -7.35
N THR A 10 -0.16 12.72 -8.62
CA THR A 10 -0.71 11.99 -9.78
C THR A 10 0.37 11.13 -10.41
N LEU A 11 0.03 9.87 -10.73
CA LEU A 11 0.93 8.90 -11.36
C LEU A 11 0.34 8.45 -12.70
N THR A 12 1.14 8.50 -13.77
CA THR A 12 0.73 8.01 -15.11
C THR A 12 1.55 6.77 -15.47
N GLY A 13 0.87 5.70 -15.91
CA GLY A 13 1.52 4.46 -16.34
C GLY A 13 1.90 3.50 -15.19
N ALA A 14 1.34 3.69 -14.00
CA ALA A 14 1.52 2.75 -12.89
C ALA A 14 0.91 1.38 -13.24
N ALA A 15 1.64 0.30 -12.96
CA ALA A 15 1.12 -1.05 -13.13
C ALA A 15 -0.06 -1.30 -12.17
N PRO A 16 -1.08 -2.10 -12.56
CA PRO A 16 -2.23 -2.42 -11.71
C PRO A 16 -1.85 -2.94 -10.32
N ALA A 17 -0.82 -3.79 -10.24
CA ALA A 17 -0.31 -4.32 -8.98
C ALA A 17 0.18 -3.22 -8.03
N LEU A 18 0.83 -2.17 -8.56
CA LEU A 18 1.27 -1.04 -7.74
C LEU A 18 0.08 -0.22 -7.24
N ILE A 19 -0.92 0.03 -8.10
CA ILE A 19 -2.14 0.75 -7.70
C ILE A 19 -2.86 -0.02 -6.58
N ARG A 20 -2.97 -1.36 -6.70
CA ARG A 20 -3.53 -2.21 -5.65
C ARG A 20 -2.74 -2.11 -4.35
N ALA A 21 -1.41 -2.18 -4.40
CA ALA A 21 -0.57 -2.06 -3.21
C ALA A 21 -0.74 -0.70 -2.50
N LEU A 22 -0.82 0.40 -3.27
CA LEU A 22 -1.06 1.73 -2.70
C LEU A 22 -2.44 1.83 -2.03
N ARG A 23 -3.47 1.22 -2.62
CA ARG A 23 -4.81 1.15 -2.03
C ARG A 23 -4.81 0.38 -0.71
N GLN A 24 -4.21 -0.80 -0.69
CA GLN A 24 -4.09 -1.62 0.52
C GLN A 24 -3.28 -0.91 1.61
N ALA A 25 -2.24 -0.16 1.24
CA ALA A 25 -1.47 0.65 2.19
C ALA A 25 -2.31 1.79 2.80
N ALA A 26 -3.16 2.44 2.00
CA ALA A 26 -4.11 3.44 2.48
C ALA A 26 -5.13 2.84 3.46
N GLU A 27 -5.72 1.68 3.12
CA GLU A 27 -6.65 0.95 3.97
C GLU A 27 -5.99 0.50 5.29
N ALA A 28 -4.75 -0.02 5.24
CA ALA A 28 -3.99 -0.40 6.42
C ALA A 28 -3.69 0.80 7.33
N ALA A 29 -3.34 1.94 6.74
CA ALA A 29 -3.12 3.17 7.49
C ALA A 29 -4.37 3.65 8.22
N GLU A 30 -5.53 3.61 7.55
CA GLU A 30 -6.81 3.94 8.16
C GLU A 30 -7.15 2.99 9.31
N HIS A 31 -6.99 1.67 9.13
CA HIS A 31 -7.17 0.69 10.21
C HIS A 31 -6.26 0.95 11.41
N ASN A 32 -5.06 1.49 11.19
CA ASN A 32 -4.11 1.89 12.23
C ASN A 32 -4.40 3.28 12.82
N GLY A 33 -5.50 3.93 12.43
CA GLY A 33 -5.90 5.25 12.93
C GLY A 33 -5.03 6.39 12.39
N ARG A 34 -4.52 6.26 11.16
CA ARG A 34 -3.73 7.29 10.47
C ARG A 34 -4.45 7.79 9.22
N ALA A 35 -4.30 9.08 8.95
CA ALA A 35 -4.84 9.74 7.76
C ALA A 35 -3.83 9.82 6.59
N TRP A 36 -2.73 9.07 6.67
CA TRP A 36 -1.65 9.04 5.69
C TRP A 36 -0.98 7.67 5.69
N PHE A 37 -0.45 7.25 4.55
CA PHE A 37 0.43 6.07 4.45
C PHE A 37 1.83 6.49 4.02
N GLY A 38 2.82 5.74 4.46
CA GLY A 38 4.24 5.95 4.17
C GLY A 38 4.84 4.81 3.35
N VAL A 39 6.16 4.87 3.17
CA VAL A 39 6.90 3.81 2.47
C VAL A 39 6.89 2.49 3.25
N GLU A 40 6.80 2.55 4.57
CA GLU A 40 6.70 1.39 5.46
C GLU A 40 5.39 0.63 5.25
N ASP A 41 4.29 1.34 5.03
CA ASP A 41 2.98 0.74 4.75
C ASP A 41 2.97 0.00 3.41
N VAL A 42 3.53 0.65 2.39
CA VAL A 42 3.66 0.05 1.06
C VAL A 42 4.57 -1.18 1.14
N LEU A 43 5.68 -1.10 1.87
CA LEU A 43 6.59 -2.24 2.05
C LEU A 43 5.90 -3.40 2.77
N ALA A 44 5.18 -3.13 3.85
CA ALA A 44 4.44 -4.15 4.60
C ALA A 44 3.42 -4.87 3.69
N VAL A 45 2.67 -4.13 2.88
CA VAL A 45 1.72 -4.68 1.90
C VAL A 45 2.41 -5.55 0.85
N LEU A 46 3.51 -5.06 0.27
CA LEU A 46 4.25 -5.79 -0.77
C LEU A 46 4.83 -7.12 -0.27
N LEU A 47 5.19 -7.19 1.02
CA LEU A 47 5.75 -8.37 1.66
C LEU A 47 4.67 -9.32 2.21
N ASP A 48 3.51 -8.80 2.59
CA ASP A 48 2.37 -9.61 3.04
C ASP A 48 1.64 -10.30 1.87
N GLU A 49 1.78 -9.77 0.66
CA GLU A 49 1.13 -10.32 -0.52
C GLU A 49 1.59 -11.75 -0.83
N SER A 50 0.79 -12.73 -0.41
CA SER A 50 0.99 -14.18 -0.62
C SER A 50 1.19 -14.58 -2.08
N LYS A 51 0.80 -13.73 -3.03
CA LYS A 51 0.95 -13.91 -4.49
C LYS A 51 2.10 -13.10 -5.09
N SER A 52 2.92 -12.42 -4.28
CA SER A 52 4.04 -11.65 -4.81
C SER A 52 5.04 -12.57 -5.52
N ALA A 53 5.59 -12.08 -6.63
CA ALA A 53 6.65 -12.79 -7.35
C ALA A 53 7.86 -13.09 -6.44
N LEU A 54 8.08 -12.23 -5.44
CA LEU A 54 9.10 -12.40 -4.42
C LEU A 54 8.87 -13.66 -3.59
N ARG A 55 7.65 -13.86 -3.04
CA ARG A 55 7.33 -15.06 -2.26
C ARG A 55 7.40 -16.33 -3.11
N HIS A 56 6.93 -16.25 -4.36
CA HIS A 56 7.04 -17.38 -5.28
C HIS A 56 8.51 -17.78 -5.53
N TYR A 57 9.37 -16.80 -5.81
CA TYR A 57 10.80 -17.03 -6.01
C TYR A 57 11.49 -17.53 -4.73
N ALA A 58 11.16 -16.94 -3.57
CA ALA A 58 11.71 -17.36 -2.29
C ALA A 58 11.35 -18.82 -1.97
N ALA A 59 10.14 -19.27 -2.28
CA ALA A 59 9.74 -20.66 -2.13
C ALA A 59 10.60 -21.61 -2.98
N GLN A 60 10.84 -21.26 -4.25
CA GLN A 60 11.70 -22.05 -5.14
C GLN A 60 13.16 -22.15 -4.64
N GLN A 61 13.62 -21.13 -3.91
CA GLN A 61 14.99 -21.07 -3.39
C GLN A 61 15.11 -21.54 -1.92
N GLY A 62 14.03 -21.98 -1.28
CA GLY A 62 14.04 -22.35 0.15
C GLY A 62 14.34 -21.17 1.08
N LEU A 63 13.87 -19.97 0.73
CA LEU A 63 14.12 -18.71 1.45
C LEU A 63 12.87 -18.15 2.15
N VAL A 64 11.78 -18.92 2.25
CA VAL A 64 10.49 -18.46 2.79
C VAL A 64 10.66 -17.88 4.20
N ASP A 65 11.32 -18.60 5.11
CA ASP A 65 11.56 -18.13 6.48
C ASP A 65 12.29 -16.78 6.54
N LYS A 66 13.16 -16.49 5.57
CA LYS A 66 13.85 -15.20 5.49
C LYS A 66 12.92 -14.10 5.02
N VAL A 67 12.04 -14.39 4.06
CA VAL A 67 11.02 -13.43 3.61
C VAL A 67 10.02 -13.15 4.72
N ASP A 68 9.62 -14.17 5.49
CA ASP A 68 8.74 -14.01 6.64
C ASP A 68 9.39 -13.12 7.71
N ALA A 69 10.66 -13.36 8.04
CA ALA A 69 11.38 -12.49 8.99
C ALA A 69 11.47 -11.03 8.52
N VAL A 70 11.62 -10.78 7.21
CA VAL A 70 11.63 -9.42 6.64
C VAL A 70 10.23 -8.82 6.64
N SER A 71 9.19 -9.64 6.39
CA SER A 71 7.78 -9.23 6.47
C SER A 71 7.43 -8.82 7.89
N ASP A 72 7.81 -9.61 8.90
CA ASP A 72 7.61 -9.30 10.31
C ASP A 72 8.32 -8.01 10.70
N LEU A 73 9.55 -7.82 10.23
CA LEU A 73 10.30 -6.58 10.45
C LEU A 73 9.59 -5.39 9.81
N ALA A 74 9.13 -5.50 8.57
CA ALA A 74 8.42 -4.44 7.87
C ALA A 74 7.12 -4.07 8.57
N GLN A 75 6.36 -5.05 9.06
CA GLN A 75 5.14 -4.82 9.85
C GLN A 75 5.47 -4.14 11.18
N SER A 76 6.60 -4.47 11.83
CA SER A 76 6.99 -3.89 13.12
C SER A 76 7.37 -2.41 13.05
N ILE A 77 7.77 -1.93 11.87
CA ILE A 77 8.16 -0.53 11.64
C ILE A 77 7.01 0.32 11.09
N VAL A 78 5.84 -0.29 10.81
CA VAL A 78 4.65 0.46 10.41
C VAL A 78 4.28 1.40 11.56
N PRO A 79 4.15 2.71 11.30
CA PRO A 79 3.76 3.67 12.33
C PRO A 79 2.39 3.34 12.91
N GLY A 80 2.29 3.35 14.25
CA GLY A 80 1.01 3.27 14.95
C GLY A 80 0.18 4.55 14.80
N SER A 81 -0.94 4.63 15.52
CA SER A 81 -1.86 5.77 15.44
C SER A 81 -1.14 7.10 15.67
N ALA A 82 -1.39 8.06 14.77
CA ALA A 82 -0.82 9.39 14.85
C ALA A 82 -1.91 10.38 15.28
N SER A 83 -1.72 11.05 16.40
CA SER A 83 -2.55 12.18 16.84
C SER A 83 -1.68 13.43 16.94
N GLY A 84 -1.91 14.43 16.10
CA GLY A 84 -1.18 15.69 16.16
C GLY A 84 -1.71 16.75 15.20
N ALA A 85 -1.24 18.00 15.34
CA ALA A 85 -1.67 19.10 14.46
C ALA A 85 -1.21 18.92 12.99
N SER A 86 -0.23 18.05 12.74
CA SER A 86 0.35 17.84 11.42
C SER A 86 -0.28 16.72 10.60
N THR A 87 -1.19 15.93 11.19
CA THR A 87 -1.92 14.87 10.48
C THR A 87 -2.97 15.46 9.52
N PRO A 88 -3.10 14.93 8.29
CA PRO A 88 -4.17 15.34 7.38
C PRO A 88 -5.55 15.17 8.04
N ALA A 89 -6.49 16.08 7.71
CA ALA A 89 -7.84 16.04 8.27
C ALA A 89 -8.71 14.91 7.71
N ALA A 90 -8.44 14.49 6.47
CA ALA A 90 -9.18 13.45 5.78
C ALA A 90 -8.34 12.17 5.68
N PRO A 91 -8.95 10.98 5.81
CA PRO A 91 -8.28 9.71 5.51
C PRO A 91 -7.65 9.75 4.12
N VAL A 92 -6.46 9.15 4.01
CA VAL A 92 -5.79 9.01 2.73
C VAL A 92 -6.59 8.08 1.82
N GLY A 93 -6.77 8.49 0.57
CA GLY A 93 -7.44 7.70 -0.46
C GLY A 93 -6.56 7.56 -1.70
N VAL A 94 -6.76 6.47 -2.44
CA VAL A 94 -6.14 6.27 -3.75
C VAL A 94 -7.22 6.19 -4.81
N GLU A 95 -7.29 7.26 -5.61
CA GLU A 95 -8.13 7.31 -6.80
C GLU A 95 -7.32 6.89 -8.03
N PHE A 96 -7.94 6.17 -8.95
CA PHE A 96 -7.29 5.75 -10.19
C PHE A 96 -8.31 5.69 -11.32
N THR A 97 -7.80 5.85 -12.54
CA THR A 97 -8.57 5.75 -13.78
C THR A 97 -7.79 4.88 -14.75
N ILE A 98 -8.46 3.96 -15.44
CA ILE A 98 -7.86 3.15 -16.50
C ILE A 98 -8.62 3.41 -17.79
N THR A 99 -7.89 3.55 -18.89
CA THR A 99 -8.46 3.68 -20.23
C THR A 99 -7.74 2.74 -21.19
N GLY A 100 -8.45 2.28 -22.21
CA GLY A 100 -7.92 1.36 -23.22
C GLY A 100 -8.75 0.08 -23.36
N PRO A 101 -8.34 -0.83 -24.27
CA PRO A 101 -9.09 -2.03 -24.59
C PRO A 101 -9.27 -2.98 -23.40
N ASP A 102 -8.27 -3.03 -22.51
CA ASP A 102 -8.21 -3.99 -21.41
C ASP A 102 -8.63 -3.36 -20.05
N ALA A 103 -9.19 -2.15 -20.06
CA ALA A 103 -9.43 -1.37 -18.85
C ALA A 103 -10.27 -2.12 -17.80
N ALA A 104 -11.33 -2.81 -18.22
CA ALA A 104 -12.20 -3.55 -17.31
C ALA A 104 -11.48 -4.71 -16.60
N GLU A 105 -10.60 -5.43 -17.30
CA GLU A 105 -9.83 -6.53 -16.72
C GLU A 105 -8.80 -6.00 -15.71
N LEU A 106 -8.10 -4.93 -16.08
CA LEU A 106 -7.13 -4.28 -15.21
C LEU A 106 -7.81 -3.71 -13.95
N GLU A 107 -8.98 -3.09 -14.07
CA GLU A 107 -9.75 -2.60 -12.92
C GLU A 107 -10.17 -3.75 -11.98
N ALA A 108 -10.62 -4.87 -12.53
CA ALA A 108 -10.95 -6.05 -11.75
C ALA A 108 -9.73 -6.56 -10.96
N SER A 109 -8.54 -6.57 -11.58
CA SER A 109 -7.30 -6.99 -10.92
C SER A 109 -6.88 -6.08 -9.75
N ILE A 110 -7.23 -4.79 -9.80
CA ILE A 110 -6.93 -3.81 -8.74
C ILE A 110 -7.92 -3.93 -7.58
N ARG A 111 -9.17 -4.31 -7.86
CA ARG A 111 -10.25 -4.40 -6.87
C ARG A 111 -10.38 -5.78 -6.21
N ALA A 112 -9.71 -6.80 -6.75
CA ALA A 112 -9.65 -8.16 -6.21
C ALA A 112 -8.66 -8.25 -5.04
#